data_AF-V4KWN0-F1
#
_entry.id   AF-V4KWN0-F1
#
_cell.length_a   1.000
_cell.length_b   1.000
_cell.length_c   1.000
_cell.angle_alpha   90.00
_cell.angle_beta   90.00
_cell.angle_gamma   90.00
#
_symmetry.space_group_name_H-M   'P 1'
#
loop_
_entity.id
_entity.type
_entity.pdbx_description
1 polymer ?
#
loop_
_entity_poly.entity_id
_entity_poly.type
_entity_poly.pdbx_seq_one_letter_code
_entity_poly.pdbx_strand_id
1 'polypeptide(L)'
;MDALLQVSVDDFRFQNGSGSGSCCKPRNNLDSDNNLFPNFNEPEPQNHSPPNDSPPTICLDNSPVLKYINDMLMDEEDFAEESRFLQDNLALQAAERSFYEILQQQSPESDHNTSSSHQNSGDPFSTTTTLTDSAALVSNGESQRRYRHRNDEEDDLENGRRNKQPAIFISEMEELAVKFEHVLLVCKANQEEEKSVATKQSQPNRAGRGKGSSNRSKAQKTSPVDLRSLLTQCAQAVASFDQRRATEKLKEIRSNSSSSGDGIQRMAFYFAEALEARITGIISPPVSTAFPSSTTSMVDILKAYKLFVHACPIYVADYFAANKSIYELALKATKLHIIDFGVLYGFQWPCLLLALSKRPGGPPMLRVTGIELPQSGFRPSDRVEETGRRLKRFCDMFNVPFEFNFIAKKWESISLDEITINPGETTVVNCIHRLQYTPDETVSLNSPRDTVLKLFRDINPDLFVFAEINGTYNSPFFMTRFREALFHFSSLFDMFDTTIQAEDEYKNRALLERELLVRDAMSVISSEGAERFARPETYKQWQVRILRAGFKPATISKRIMKEAREIVRKNYHKDFLIDSDNHWMLQGWKGRVIYAFSCWKPA
;
A
#
# COMPACT_ATOMS: atom_id res chain seq x y z
N MET A 1 17.17 -6.19 -57.16
CA MET A 1 16.45 -5.19 -56.33
C MET A 1 16.14 -5.84 -54.98
N ASP A 2 17.14 -6.22 -54.21
CA ASP A 2 18.28 -5.46 -53.64
C ASP A 2 17.84 -4.81 -52.32
N ALA A 3 18.18 -5.43 -51.19
CA ALA A 3 19.42 -5.20 -50.41
C ALA A 3 19.15 -4.08 -49.38
N LEU A 4 19.16 -4.32 -48.06
CA LEU A 4 20.30 -4.79 -47.28
C LEU A 4 19.82 -5.47 -45.98
N LEU A 5 19.91 -6.80 -45.95
CA LEU A 5 20.06 -7.61 -44.73
C LEU A 5 21.43 -8.26 -44.84
N GLN A 6 22.37 -7.87 -43.97
CA GLN A 6 23.49 -8.64 -43.43
C GLN A 6 24.57 -7.70 -42.89
N VAL A 7 24.77 -7.67 -41.57
CA VAL A 7 26.09 -7.83 -40.96
C VAL A 7 25.96 -8.58 -39.62
N SER A 8 26.63 -9.73 -39.61
CA SER A 8 27.12 -10.65 -38.56
C SER A 8 26.95 -10.32 -37.06
N VAL A 9 26.44 -11.33 -36.34
CA VAL A 9 26.69 -11.60 -34.92
C VAL A 9 27.68 -12.76 -34.87
N ASP A 10 28.94 -12.51 -34.50
CA ASP A 10 29.87 -13.52 -33.97
C ASP A 10 31.10 -12.83 -33.37
N ASP A 11 31.25 -12.92 -32.03
CA ASP A 11 32.52 -13.21 -31.33
C ASP A 11 32.32 -13.12 -29.81
N PHE A 12 31.85 -14.21 -29.20
CA PHE A 12 32.12 -14.50 -27.78
C PHE A 12 32.38 -16.00 -27.61
N ARG A 13 33.66 -16.36 -27.70
CA ARG A 13 34.15 -17.73 -27.50
C ARG A 13 34.53 -17.91 -26.03
N PHE A 14 33.87 -18.83 -25.34
CA PHE A 14 34.31 -19.32 -24.02
C PHE A 14 35.54 -20.22 -24.21
N GLN A 15 36.66 -19.89 -23.55
CA GLN A 15 37.74 -20.84 -23.30
C GLN A 15 37.70 -21.28 -21.84
N ASN A 16 37.44 -22.57 -21.64
CA ASN A 16 37.67 -23.29 -20.39
C ASN A 16 39.19 -23.46 -20.19
N GLY A 17 39.68 -23.08 -19.02
CA GLY A 17 41.07 -23.31 -18.61
C GLY A 17 41.16 -23.56 -17.11
N SER A 18 41.25 -24.84 -16.75
CA SER A 18 41.69 -25.34 -15.44
C SER A 18 43.13 -24.90 -15.13
N GLY A 19 43.41 -24.45 -13.90
CA GLY A 19 44.79 -24.22 -13.48
C GLY A 19 44.93 -23.46 -12.16
N SER A 20 45.43 -24.16 -11.16
CA SER A 20 45.83 -23.74 -9.81
C SER A 20 46.72 -22.48 -9.71
N GLY A 21 46.64 -21.78 -8.57
CA GLY A 21 47.84 -21.17 -7.97
C GLY A 21 47.68 -19.74 -7.41
N SER A 22 47.52 -19.66 -6.08
CA SER A 22 48.16 -18.71 -5.15
C SER A 22 48.63 -17.33 -5.66
N CYS A 23 48.09 -16.24 -5.09
CA CYS A 23 48.84 -15.28 -4.26
C CYS A 23 47.89 -14.14 -3.79
N CYS A 24 47.83 -13.82 -2.49
CA CYS A 24 48.57 -12.72 -1.83
C CYS A 24 47.81 -11.38 -1.78
N LYS A 25 47.43 -10.98 -0.55
CA LYS A 25 47.17 -9.57 -0.17
C LYS A 25 48.49 -8.77 -0.27
N PRO A 26 48.45 -7.45 -0.52
CA PRO A 26 48.58 -6.45 0.57
C PRO A 26 47.70 -5.19 0.33
N ARG A 27 47.12 -4.51 1.35
CA ARG A 27 47.66 -3.67 2.45
C ARG A 27 47.83 -2.18 2.04
N ASN A 28 47.12 -1.33 2.80
CA ASN A 28 47.12 0.13 2.80
C ASN A 28 48.52 0.77 2.89
N ASN A 29 48.68 1.99 2.34
CA ASN A 29 49.20 3.15 3.08
C ASN A 29 49.09 4.47 2.29
N LEU A 30 48.95 5.54 3.07
CA LEU A 30 48.97 6.97 2.73
C LEU A 30 50.36 7.43 2.26
N ASP A 31 50.44 8.48 1.44
CA ASP A 31 50.86 9.85 1.83
C ASP A 31 51.35 10.74 0.64
N SER A 32 50.89 12.00 0.72
CA SER A 32 51.48 13.32 0.38
C SER A 32 52.16 13.69 -0.97
N ASP A 33 51.62 14.79 -1.51
CA ASP A 33 52.25 16.06 -1.92
C ASP A 33 52.94 16.30 -3.29
N ASN A 34 52.50 17.46 -3.83
CA ASN A 34 53.19 18.49 -4.64
C ASN A 34 53.06 18.52 -6.18
N ASN A 35 52.06 19.32 -6.61
CA ASN A 35 52.17 20.58 -7.36
C ASN A 35 53.06 20.68 -8.61
N LEU A 36 52.44 21.01 -9.74
CA LEU A 36 52.97 21.89 -10.80
C LEU A 36 51.78 22.57 -11.53
N PHE A 37 51.60 23.87 -11.33
CA PHE A 37 50.75 24.77 -12.15
C PHE A 37 51.59 25.35 -13.32
N PRO A 38 50.95 25.93 -14.37
CA PRO A 38 50.80 27.38 -14.35
C PRO A 38 49.42 27.93 -14.80
N ASN A 39 49.12 29.09 -14.21
CA ASN A 39 48.01 30.01 -14.42
C ASN A 39 47.85 30.53 -15.85
N PHE A 40 46.59 30.79 -16.22
CA PHE A 40 46.19 31.94 -17.05
C PHE A 40 45.05 32.69 -16.37
N ASN A 41 45.26 33.97 -16.10
CA ASN A 41 44.28 34.93 -15.58
C ASN A 41 43.63 35.68 -16.77
N GLU A 42 42.31 35.83 -16.76
CA GLU A 42 41.58 37.05 -17.16
C GLU A 42 40.04 36.90 -16.86
N PRO A 43 39.25 37.99 -16.78
CA PRO A 43 38.83 38.63 -15.54
C PRO A 43 37.36 38.38 -15.11
N GLU A 44 37.08 38.58 -13.81
CA GLU A 44 35.75 38.51 -13.20
C GLU A 44 34.78 39.61 -13.68
N PRO A 45 33.50 39.30 -13.93
CA PRO A 45 32.44 40.28 -13.84
C PRO A 45 31.86 40.32 -12.41
N GLN A 46 31.60 41.55 -11.97
CA GLN A 46 31.07 41.92 -10.66
C GLN A 46 29.76 41.19 -10.34
N ASN A 47 29.75 40.43 -9.24
CA ASN A 47 28.56 39.81 -8.66
C ASN A 47 27.73 40.89 -7.95
N HIS A 48 26.62 41.30 -8.56
CA HIS A 48 25.48 41.81 -7.81
C HIS A 48 24.77 40.62 -7.16
N SER A 49 24.75 40.58 -5.82
CA SER A 49 23.98 39.62 -5.04
C SER A 49 22.49 39.69 -5.42
N PRO A 50 21.84 38.60 -5.85
CA PRO A 50 20.39 38.57 -5.90
C PRO A 50 19.85 38.43 -4.46
N PRO A 51 18.63 38.93 -4.19
CA PRO A 51 18.03 38.84 -2.86
C PRO A 51 17.83 37.36 -2.48
N ASN A 52 18.03 37.10 -1.19
CA ASN A 52 17.83 35.81 -0.51
C ASN A 52 16.35 35.38 -0.57
N ASP A 53 15.86 34.95 -1.72
CA ASP A 53 14.57 34.26 -1.83
C ASP A 53 14.81 32.76 -1.67
N SER A 54 14.88 32.34 -0.40
CA SER A 54 14.75 30.92 -0.05
C SER A 54 13.31 30.49 -0.37
N PRO A 55 13.08 29.50 -1.25
CA PRO A 55 11.72 29.02 -1.52
C PRO A 55 11.11 28.44 -0.25
N PRO A 56 9.78 28.50 -0.09
CA PRO A 56 9.11 28.06 1.13
C PRO A 56 9.49 26.61 1.46
N THR A 57 9.94 26.45 2.69
CA THR A 57 10.26 25.20 3.36
C THR A 57 9.09 24.25 3.25
N ILE A 58 9.18 23.23 2.37
CA ILE A 58 8.17 22.15 2.32
C ILE A 58 8.16 21.49 3.69
N CYS A 59 6.94 21.37 4.22
CA CYS A 59 6.64 21.18 5.62
C CYS A 59 7.55 20.15 6.29
N LEU A 60 8.43 20.67 7.13
CA LEU A 60 9.17 19.99 8.18
C LEU A 60 8.31 19.83 9.46
N ASP A 61 7.01 20.15 9.35
CA ASP A 61 6.03 20.14 10.44
C ASP A 61 4.85 19.24 10.08
N ASN A 62 4.53 18.34 11.00
CA ASN A 62 3.76 17.12 10.78
C ASN A 62 2.36 17.15 11.35
N SER A 63 1.98 18.24 12.02
CA SER A 63 0.61 18.59 12.37
C SER A 63 -0.48 18.27 11.32
N PRO A 64 -0.23 18.40 10.00
CA PRO A 64 -1.31 18.28 9.00
C PRO A 64 -1.69 16.83 8.67
N VAL A 65 -0.73 15.92 8.48
CA VAL A 65 -1.07 14.51 8.22
C VAL A 65 -1.75 13.88 9.46
N LEU A 66 -1.45 14.36 10.67
CA LEU A 66 -2.18 13.97 11.88
C LEU A 66 -3.66 14.30 11.81
N LYS A 67 -4.00 15.52 11.37
CA LYS A 67 -5.41 15.92 11.21
C LYS A 67 -6.10 15.06 10.15
N TYR A 68 -5.41 14.78 9.04
CA TYR A 68 -5.93 13.88 8.01
C TYR A 68 -6.17 12.44 8.53
N ILE A 69 -5.26 11.90 9.34
CA ILE A 69 -5.41 10.60 9.99
C ILE A 69 -6.51 10.62 11.05
N ASN A 70 -6.65 11.71 11.80
CA ASN A 70 -7.74 11.85 12.78
C ASN A 70 -9.10 11.83 12.07
N ASP A 71 -9.25 12.57 10.97
CA ASP A 71 -10.49 12.52 10.17
C ASP A 71 -10.81 11.10 9.72
N MET A 72 -9.80 10.33 9.30
CA MET A 72 -9.98 8.90 8.95
C MET A 72 -10.50 8.05 10.11
N LEU A 73 -10.02 8.32 11.33
CA LEU A 73 -10.42 7.59 12.53
C LEU A 73 -11.84 7.97 12.96
N MET A 74 -12.22 9.25 12.84
CA MET A 74 -13.58 9.71 13.11
C MET A 74 -14.58 9.15 12.09
N ASP A 75 -14.21 9.11 10.80
CA ASP A 75 -15.08 8.59 9.75
C ASP A 75 -15.38 7.09 9.96
N GLU A 76 -14.43 6.29 10.47
CA GLU A 76 -14.71 4.88 10.80
C GLU A 76 -15.74 4.70 11.92
N GLU A 77 -15.81 5.63 12.88
CA GLU A 77 -16.84 5.60 13.93
C GLU A 77 -18.23 5.81 13.32
N ASP A 78 -18.37 6.83 12.46
CA ASP A 78 -19.62 7.12 11.76
C ASP A 78 -20.04 5.97 10.83
N PHE A 79 -19.12 5.37 10.07
CA PHE A 79 -19.40 4.21 9.23
C PHE A 79 -19.75 2.95 10.04
N ALA A 80 -19.09 2.73 11.19
CA ALA A 80 -19.40 1.60 12.06
C ALA A 80 -20.77 1.78 12.73
N GLU A 81 -21.15 3.00 13.10
CA GLU A 81 -22.48 3.33 13.57
C GLU A 81 -23.52 3.15 12.46
N GLU A 82 -23.30 3.71 11.27
CA GLU A 82 -24.22 3.59 10.13
C GLU A 82 -24.41 2.13 9.69
N SER A 83 -23.33 1.33 9.69
CA SER A 83 -23.39 -0.11 9.41
C SER A 83 -24.15 -0.88 10.48
N ARG A 84 -24.03 -0.52 11.77
CA ARG A 84 -24.84 -1.11 12.85
C ARG A 84 -26.30 -0.76 12.69
N PHE A 85 -26.63 0.50 12.38
CA PHE A 85 -28.00 0.93 12.11
C PHE A 85 -28.62 0.18 10.92
N LEU A 86 -27.86 -0.08 9.85
CA LEU A 86 -28.32 -0.89 8.71
C LEU A 86 -28.58 -2.35 9.12
N GLN A 87 -27.69 -2.94 9.91
CA GLN A 87 -27.79 -4.32 10.33
C GLN A 87 -28.96 -4.54 11.31
N ASP A 88 -29.22 -3.57 12.19
CA ASP A 88 -30.38 -3.54 13.07
C ASP A 88 -31.69 -3.37 12.28
N ASN A 89 -31.70 -2.55 11.21
CA ASN A 89 -32.87 -2.40 10.33
C ASN A 89 -33.20 -3.71 9.58
N LEU A 90 -32.17 -4.43 9.12
CA LEU A 90 -32.35 -5.74 8.48
C LEU A 90 -32.83 -6.81 9.46
N ALA A 91 -32.31 -6.83 10.69
CA ALA A 91 -32.78 -7.73 11.73
C ALA A 91 -34.23 -7.42 12.12
N LEU A 92 -34.60 -6.14 12.18
CA LEU A 92 -35.96 -5.69 12.45
C LEU A 92 -36.93 -6.08 11.32
N GLN A 93 -36.54 -5.89 10.05
CA GLN A 93 -37.33 -6.33 8.89
C GLN A 93 -37.47 -7.85 8.83
N ALA A 94 -36.44 -8.61 9.19
CA ALA A 94 -36.51 -10.07 9.25
C ALA A 94 -37.46 -10.54 10.36
N ALA A 95 -37.43 -9.89 11.54
CA ALA A 95 -38.36 -10.16 12.61
C ALA A 95 -39.81 -9.80 12.20
N GLU A 96 -40.02 -8.64 11.57
CA GLU A 96 -41.33 -8.20 11.07
C GLU A 96 -41.92 -9.19 10.06
N ARG A 97 -41.10 -9.67 9.11
CA ARG A 97 -41.52 -10.72 8.16
C ARG A 97 -41.89 -12.03 8.86
N SER A 98 -41.11 -12.45 9.86
CA SER A 98 -41.41 -13.65 10.64
C SER A 98 -42.73 -13.52 11.41
N PHE A 99 -43.04 -12.34 11.97
CA PHE A 99 -44.33 -12.09 12.61
C PHE A 99 -45.48 -12.08 11.60
N TYR A 100 -45.28 -11.49 10.41
CA TYR A 100 -46.29 -11.46 9.36
C TYR A 100 -46.64 -12.86 8.84
N GLU A 101 -45.64 -13.73 8.69
CA GLU A 101 -45.82 -15.14 8.29
C GLU A 101 -46.61 -15.94 9.35
N ILE A 102 -46.35 -15.70 10.64
CA ILE A 102 -47.08 -16.36 11.74
C ILE A 102 -48.55 -15.89 11.79
N LEU A 103 -48.80 -14.60 11.54
CA LEU A 103 -50.16 -14.04 11.53
C LEU A 103 -50.99 -14.53 10.33
N GLN A 104 -50.36 -14.78 9.17
CA GLN A 104 -51.03 -15.38 8.01
C GLN A 104 -51.43 -16.84 8.24
N GLN A 105 -50.68 -17.58 9.07
CA GLN A 105 -50.99 -18.98 9.40
C GLN A 105 -52.14 -19.15 10.41
N GLN A 106 -52.68 -18.07 11.00
CA GLN A 106 -53.77 -18.14 11.98
C GLN A 106 -55.15 -17.71 11.44
N SER A 107 -55.34 -17.63 10.12
CA SER A 107 -56.67 -17.45 9.53
C SER A 107 -57.26 -18.83 9.15
N PRO A 108 -58.38 -19.28 9.75
CA PRO A 108 -58.95 -20.60 9.41
C PRO A 108 -59.75 -20.50 8.10
N GLU A 109 -59.26 -21.15 7.05
CA GLU A 109 -60.05 -21.43 5.85
C GLU A 109 -60.98 -22.62 6.12
N SER A 110 -62.28 -22.39 5.91
CA SER A 110 -63.34 -23.38 6.01
C SER A 110 -63.46 -24.17 4.70
N ASP A 111 -63.30 -25.49 4.78
CA ASP A 111 -63.63 -26.45 3.73
C ASP A 111 -65.13 -26.49 3.40
N HIS A 112 -65.49 -26.64 2.12
CA HIS A 112 -66.45 -27.67 1.66
C HIS A 112 -66.54 -27.83 0.13
N ASN A 113 -66.25 -29.06 -0.30
CA ASN A 113 -66.97 -29.94 -1.24
C ASN A 113 -66.96 -29.73 -2.77
N THR A 114 -66.25 -30.67 -3.41
CA THR A 114 -66.53 -31.46 -4.65
C THR A 114 -67.87 -31.32 -5.39
N SER A 115 -67.84 -31.18 -6.73
CA SER A 115 -68.11 -32.28 -7.71
C SER A 115 -68.41 -31.83 -9.17
N SER A 116 -67.92 -32.65 -10.12
CA SER A 116 -68.52 -33.04 -11.43
C SER A 116 -68.44 -32.17 -12.72
N SER A 117 -67.72 -32.75 -13.70
CA SER A 117 -68.15 -33.10 -15.09
C SER A 117 -68.07 -32.13 -16.30
N HIS A 118 -67.48 -32.70 -17.37
CA HIS A 118 -67.73 -32.55 -18.82
C HIS A 118 -67.04 -31.47 -19.69
N GLN A 119 -66.12 -31.99 -20.52
CA GLN A 119 -66.01 -31.93 -22.00
C GLN A 119 -65.68 -30.64 -22.78
N ASN A 120 -64.62 -30.80 -23.60
CA ASN A 120 -64.44 -30.45 -25.02
C ASN A 120 -63.87 -29.08 -25.47
N SER A 121 -62.70 -29.21 -26.11
CA SER A 121 -62.28 -28.71 -27.44
C SER A 121 -62.07 -27.21 -27.70
N GLY A 122 -60.88 -26.88 -28.24
CA GLY A 122 -60.69 -25.78 -29.19
C GLY A 122 -59.46 -24.88 -28.93
N ASP A 123 -58.38 -25.12 -29.67
CA ASP A 123 -57.32 -24.14 -30.02
C ASP A 123 -57.89 -23.08 -31.02
N PRO A 124 -57.19 -22.01 -31.50
CA PRO A 124 -55.95 -21.32 -31.06
C PRO A 124 -55.99 -19.75 -31.21
N PHE A 125 -54.84 -19.09 -30.93
CA PHE A 125 -54.36 -17.76 -31.43
C PHE A 125 -54.74 -16.39 -30.79
N SER A 126 -53.67 -15.63 -30.46
CA SER A 126 -53.41 -14.18 -30.71
C SER A 126 -54.31 -13.15 -29.99
N THR A 127 -53.89 -11.99 -29.46
CA THR A 127 -52.87 -11.00 -29.83
C THR A 127 -52.76 -9.98 -28.67
N THR A 128 -51.59 -9.35 -28.52
CA THR A 128 -51.28 -7.93 -28.18
C THR A 128 -52.50 -7.04 -27.80
N THR A 129 -52.46 -6.08 -26.87
CA THR A 129 -51.82 -4.74 -27.05
C THR A 129 -52.08 -3.85 -25.81
N THR A 130 -50.98 -3.35 -25.24
CA THR A 130 -50.71 -2.01 -24.66
C THR A 130 -51.80 -1.07 -24.11
N LEU A 131 -51.35 -0.43 -23.00
CA LEU A 131 -51.29 1.01 -22.70
C LEU A 131 -52.56 1.77 -22.29
N THR A 132 -52.39 2.44 -21.13
CA THR A 132 -52.62 3.87 -20.82
C THR A 132 -53.53 4.05 -19.60
N ASP A 133 -53.53 5.15 -18.87
CA ASP A 133 -52.55 6.16 -18.40
C ASP A 133 -53.40 7.10 -17.51
N SER A 134 -52.77 8.00 -16.76
CA SER A 134 -53.39 9.18 -16.08
C SER A 134 -54.11 8.90 -14.75
N ALA A 135 -53.69 9.37 -13.57
CA ALA A 135 -53.21 10.66 -13.07
C ALA A 135 -54.30 11.52 -12.38
N ALA A 136 -53.97 11.88 -11.14
CA ALA A 136 -54.27 13.10 -10.38
C ALA A 136 -55.69 13.31 -9.78
N LEU A 137 -55.76 13.51 -8.45
CA LEU A 137 -55.87 14.85 -7.83
C LEU A 137 -56.02 14.82 -6.29
N VAL A 138 -55.45 15.88 -5.72
CA VAL A 138 -55.26 16.33 -4.33
C VAL A 138 -56.57 16.68 -3.59
N SER A 139 -56.65 16.50 -2.26
CA SER A 139 -56.98 17.58 -1.27
C SER A 139 -57.38 17.10 0.15
N ASN A 140 -56.54 17.49 1.12
CA ASN A 140 -56.77 18.00 2.50
C ASN A 140 -58.05 17.71 3.29
N GLY A 141 -57.85 17.45 4.60
CA GLY A 141 -58.82 17.75 5.66
C GLY A 141 -58.44 17.19 7.04
N GLU A 142 -57.93 18.06 7.92
CA GLU A 142 -57.65 17.82 9.34
C GLU A 142 -58.93 17.59 10.18
N SER A 143 -58.87 16.80 11.26
CA SER A 143 -59.33 17.23 12.60
C SER A 143 -59.17 16.16 13.70
N GLN A 144 -58.81 16.68 14.87
CA GLN A 144 -58.52 16.07 16.17
C GLN A 144 -59.66 15.23 16.78
N ARG A 145 -59.32 14.25 17.63
CA ARG A 145 -59.82 14.18 19.03
C ARG A 145 -59.13 13.09 19.87
N ARG A 146 -58.74 13.50 21.09
CA ARG A 146 -58.17 12.73 22.20
C ARG A 146 -59.20 11.80 22.85
N TYR A 147 -58.76 10.66 23.41
CA TYR A 147 -59.18 10.21 24.75
C TYR A 147 -58.07 9.42 25.45
N ARG A 148 -58.01 9.58 26.78
CA ARG A 148 -56.94 9.20 27.72
C ARG A 148 -57.24 7.87 28.43
N HIS A 149 -56.15 7.26 28.92
CA HIS A 149 -55.96 6.48 30.16
C HIS A 149 -56.83 5.24 30.45
N ARG A 150 -56.14 4.11 30.62
CA ARG A 150 -56.24 3.33 31.87
C ARG A 150 -54.90 2.68 32.19
N ASN A 151 -54.43 2.92 33.42
CA ASN A 151 -53.28 2.29 34.05
C ASN A 151 -53.62 0.84 34.40
N ASP A 152 -52.63 -0.04 34.33
CA ASP A 152 -52.43 -1.10 35.32
C ASP A 152 -50.91 -1.21 35.55
N GLU A 153 -50.53 -0.97 36.81
CA GLU A 153 -49.28 -1.35 37.49
C GLU A 153 -49.25 -2.90 37.53
N GLU A 154 -48.17 -3.67 37.48
CA GLU A 154 -46.89 -3.66 38.20
C GLU A 154 -46.15 -4.91 37.66
N ASP A 155 -44.84 -4.84 37.36
CA ASP A 155 -43.88 -5.86 37.79
C ASP A 155 -42.45 -5.45 37.41
N ASP A 156 -41.69 -5.17 38.47
CA ASP A 156 -40.25 -4.93 38.48
C ASP A 156 -39.49 -6.20 38.08
N LEU A 157 -38.68 -6.12 37.02
CA LEU A 157 -37.44 -6.89 36.93
C LEU A 157 -36.32 -6.00 36.39
N GLU A 158 -35.69 -5.30 37.33
CA GLU A 158 -34.39 -4.68 37.18
C GLU A 158 -33.34 -5.79 36.92
N ASN A 159 -32.84 -5.90 35.69
CA ASN A 159 -31.57 -6.59 35.46
C ASN A 159 -30.67 -5.76 34.54
N GLY A 160 -29.57 -5.30 35.14
CA GLY A 160 -28.74 -4.21 34.66
C GLY A 160 -28.08 -4.42 33.30
N ARG A 161 -28.24 -3.42 32.43
CA ARG A 161 -27.28 -3.13 31.35
C ARG A 161 -26.48 -1.90 31.72
N ARG A 162 -25.29 -2.12 32.30
CA ARG A 162 -24.21 -1.12 32.34
C ARG A 162 -23.06 -1.62 31.48
N ASN A 163 -23.10 -1.35 30.19
CA ASN A 163 -21.89 -1.32 29.36
C ASN A 163 -21.41 0.13 29.27
N LYS A 164 -20.68 0.57 30.30
CA LYS A 164 -19.80 1.73 30.18
C LYS A 164 -18.49 1.27 29.52
N GLN A 165 -18.49 1.14 28.19
CA GLN A 165 -17.28 0.99 27.38
C GLN A 165 -16.97 2.13 26.38
N PRO A 166 -17.75 3.22 26.21
CA PRO A 166 -17.39 4.23 25.19
C PRO A 166 -16.15 5.06 25.59
N ALA A 167 -15.93 5.29 26.88
CA ALA A 167 -14.86 6.19 27.33
C ALA A 167 -13.43 5.60 27.21
N ILE A 168 -13.28 4.27 27.20
CA ILE A 168 -11.94 3.63 27.10
C ILE A 168 -11.47 3.62 25.64
N PHE A 169 -12.39 3.42 24.69
CA PHE A 169 -12.08 3.38 23.26
C PHE A 169 -11.71 4.76 22.70
N ILE A 170 -12.45 5.81 23.10
CA ILE A 170 -12.14 7.21 22.77
C ILE A 170 -10.76 7.60 23.33
N SER A 171 -10.43 7.18 24.55
CA SER A 171 -9.12 7.44 25.16
C SER A 171 -7.98 6.75 24.42
N GLU A 172 -8.15 5.54 23.89
CA GLU A 172 -7.12 4.87 23.07
C GLU A 172 -6.95 5.54 21.70
N MET A 173 -8.02 6.09 21.12
CA MET A 173 -8.00 6.77 19.81
C MET A 173 -7.40 8.17 19.89
N GLU A 174 -7.72 8.96 20.91
CA GLU A 174 -7.05 10.23 21.23
C GLU A 174 -5.57 10.00 21.55
N GLU A 175 -5.25 8.94 22.30
CA GLU A 175 -3.87 8.57 22.58
C GLU A 175 -3.15 8.08 21.31
N LEU A 176 -3.84 7.40 20.38
CA LEU A 176 -3.29 7.02 19.06
C LEU A 176 -2.94 8.27 18.25
N ALA A 177 -3.89 9.22 18.15
CA ALA A 177 -3.77 10.50 17.47
C ALA A 177 -2.60 11.35 17.99
N VAL A 178 -2.42 11.41 19.32
CA VAL A 178 -1.27 12.09 19.97
C VAL A 178 0.02 11.29 19.74
N LYS A 179 0.00 9.95 19.85
CA LYS A 179 1.15 9.08 19.53
C LYS A 179 1.51 9.08 18.04
N PHE A 180 0.68 9.62 17.15
CA PHE A 180 0.98 9.77 15.72
C PHE A 180 1.93 10.96 15.46
N GLU A 181 2.14 11.85 16.42
CA GLU A 181 3.10 12.98 16.36
C GLU A 181 4.53 12.52 15.97
N HIS A 182 4.92 11.31 16.38
CA HIS A 182 6.21 10.68 16.05
C HIS A 182 6.28 10.01 14.66
N VAL A 183 5.14 9.79 13.99
CA VAL A 183 5.02 8.95 12.77
C VAL A 183 5.39 9.71 11.51
N LEU A 184 5.50 11.02 11.61
CA LEU A 184 5.79 11.90 10.50
C LEU A 184 7.08 12.69 10.71
N LEU A 185 7.77 12.49 11.83
CA LEU A 185 8.93 13.26 12.36
C LEU A 185 10.21 13.18 11.53
N VAL A 186 10.12 13.02 10.21
CA VAL A 186 11.26 12.78 9.32
C VAL A 186 11.86 14.06 8.73
N CYS A 187 11.30 15.21 9.08
CA CYS A 187 11.77 16.46 8.53
C CYS A 187 11.95 17.47 9.67
N LYS A 188 12.99 17.35 10.52
CA LYS A 188 13.53 18.51 11.27
C LYS A 188 14.96 18.77 10.82
N ALA A 189 15.24 20.00 10.38
CA ALA A 189 16.60 20.53 10.22
C ALA A 189 16.67 21.86 10.97
N ASN A 190 17.35 21.80 12.13
CA ASN A 190 17.88 22.84 13.02
C ASN A 190 17.51 24.31 12.77
N GLN A 191 16.78 24.89 13.72
CA GLN A 191 17.21 26.03 14.56
C GLN A 191 16.64 25.71 15.96
N GLU A 192 17.45 25.45 16.99
CA GLU A 192 17.95 26.47 17.92
C GLU A 192 19.19 25.95 18.67
N GLU A 193 20.07 26.89 18.99
CA GLU A 193 21.26 26.73 19.82
C GLU A 193 20.94 26.36 21.27
N GLU A 194 21.85 25.59 21.85
CA GLU A 194 22.25 25.46 23.25
C GLU A 194 21.26 25.86 24.37
N LYS A 195 20.89 24.85 25.19
CA LYS A 195 21.00 24.93 26.65
C LYS A 195 21.05 23.55 27.31
N SER A 196 22.27 23.17 27.67
CA SER A 196 22.70 22.38 28.83
C SER A 196 21.68 21.45 29.53
N VAL A 197 21.93 20.13 29.49
CA VAL A 197 21.82 19.28 30.70
C VAL A 197 22.93 18.21 30.66
N ALA A 198 23.69 18.16 31.74
CA ALA A 198 24.88 17.35 31.95
C ALA A 198 24.63 15.83 31.86
N THR A 199 25.47 15.15 31.08
CA THR A 199 25.60 13.69 31.06
C THR A 199 26.35 13.24 32.32
N LYS A 200 25.66 12.56 33.25
CA LYS A 200 26.34 11.75 34.27
C LYS A 200 26.77 10.43 33.63
N GLN A 201 28.07 10.33 33.30
CA GLN A 201 28.73 9.07 33.05
C GLN A 201 28.79 8.27 34.36
N SER A 202 28.21 7.07 34.37
CA SER A 202 28.49 6.07 35.40
C SER A 202 29.55 5.09 34.90
N GLN A 203 30.72 5.13 35.53
CA GLN A 203 31.76 4.11 35.41
C GLN A 203 31.28 2.78 36.00
N PRO A 204 31.73 1.62 35.49
CA PRO A 204 31.53 0.35 36.17
C PRO A 204 32.66 0.15 37.20
N ASN A 205 32.29 0.14 38.48
CA ASN A 205 33.18 -0.28 39.55
C ASN A 205 33.30 -1.81 39.61
N ARG A 206 34.55 -2.29 39.61
CA ARG A 206 34.92 -3.65 40.01
C ARG A 206 34.81 -3.81 41.52
N ALA A 207 34.18 -4.89 41.98
CA ALA A 207 34.73 -5.90 42.90
C ALA A 207 33.62 -6.73 43.58
N GLY A 208 33.86 -8.03 43.76
CA GLY A 208 33.12 -8.85 44.74
C GLY A 208 32.81 -10.29 44.31
N ARG A 209 33.75 -11.21 44.55
CA ARG A 209 33.58 -12.67 44.43
C ARG A 209 32.50 -13.19 45.38
N GLY A 210 31.55 -13.97 44.87
CA GLY A 210 30.72 -14.91 45.64
C GLY A 210 30.60 -16.23 44.88
N LYS A 211 31.23 -17.30 45.38
CA LYS A 211 31.13 -18.65 44.83
C LYS A 211 29.74 -19.22 45.14
N GLY A 212 28.93 -19.44 44.12
CA GLY A 212 27.71 -20.26 44.17
C GLY A 212 27.77 -21.30 43.06
N SER A 213 27.94 -22.56 43.46
CA SER A 213 27.89 -23.71 42.56
C SER A 213 26.44 -23.97 42.15
N SER A 214 26.09 -23.86 40.87
CA SER A 214 24.87 -24.48 40.34
C SER A 214 25.13 -25.16 39.00
N ASN A 215 24.50 -26.32 38.86
CA ASN A 215 24.80 -27.34 37.88
C ASN A 215 24.66 -26.88 36.43
N ARG A 216 25.69 -27.14 35.65
CA ARG A 216 25.73 -26.97 34.19
C ARG A 216 24.97 -28.13 33.55
N SER A 217 23.67 -27.98 33.34
CA SER A 217 22.98 -28.81 32.33
C SER A 217 23.50 -28.37 30.96
N LYS A 218 24.17 -29.30 30.27
CA LYS A 218 24.54 -29.14 28.86
C LYS A 218 23.23 -28.99 28.07
N ALA A 219 22.87 -27.77 27.71
CA ALA A 219 21.98 -27.57 26.57
C ALA A 219 22.70 -28.17 25.35
N GLN A 220 22.14 -29.25 24.80
CA GLN A 220 22.50 -29.74 23.48
C GLN A 220 22.33 -28.56 22.51
N LYS A 221 23.45 -28.02 22.00
CA LYS A 221 23.40 -27.20 20.80
C LYS A 221 22.99 -28.13 19.66
N THR A 222 21.70 -28.22 19.41
CA THR A 222 21.21 -28.59 18.09
C THR A 222 21.80 -27.58 17.11
N SER A 223 22.41 -28.06 16.03
CA SER A 223 22.82 -27.17 14.94
C SER A 223 21.60 -26.36 14.51
N PRO A 224 21.72 -25.03 14.34
CA PRO A 224 20.59 -24.23 13.86
C PRO A 224 20.10 -24.82 12.53
N VAL A 225 18.82 -25.20 12.49
CA VAL A 225 18.20 -25.76 11.28
C VAL A 225 18.20 -24.68 10.21
N ASP A 226 18.77 -24.99 9.03
CA ASP A 226 18.77 -24.07 7.90
C ASP A 226 17.40 -24.07 7.20
N LEU A 227 16.49 -23.23 7.73
CA LEU A 227 15.15 -23.05 7.18
C LEU A 227 15.15 -22.63 5.71
N ARG A 228 16.16 -21.88 5.23
CA ARG A 228 16.23 -21.48 3.81
C ARG A 228 16.52 -22.68 2.91
N SER A 229 17.42 -23.55 3.35
CA SER A 229 17.70 -24.81 2.65
C SER A 229 16.49 -25.73 2.66
N LEU A 230 15.77 -25.86 3.79
CA LEU A 230 14.55 -26.67 3.87
C LEU A 230 13.45 -26.15 2.94
N LEU A 231 13.21 -24.84 2.93
CA LEU A 231 12.27 -24.19 2.00
C LEU A 231 12.62 -24.48 0.55
N THR A 232 13.91 -24.35 0.19
CA THR A 232 14.38 -24.64 -1.18
C THR A 232 14.16 -26.10 -1.56
N GLN A 233 14.47 -27.04 -0.66
CA GLN A 233 14.24 -28.47 -0.88
C GLN A 233 12.76 -28.81 -1.00
N CYS A 234 11.91 -28.18 -0.18
CA CYS A 234 10.46 -28.34 -0.26
C CYS A 234 9.93 -27.83 -1.61
N ALA A 235 10.32 -26.63 -2.03
CA ALA A 235 9.94 -26.08 -3.32
C ALA A 235 10.40 -26.99 -4.48
N GLN A 236 11.61 -27.55 -4.41
CA GLN A 236 12.10 -28.51 -5.40
C GLN A 236 11.20 -29.75 -5.49
N ALA A 237 10.82 -30.32 -4.35
CA ALA A 237 9.90 -31.46 -4.32
C ALA A 237 8.52 -31.10 -4.90
N VAL A 238 8.01 -29.91 -4.61
CA VAL A 238 6.77 -29.40 -5.20
C VAL A 238 6.88 -29.25 -6.71
N ALA A 239 8.01 -28.71 -7.21
CA ALA A 239 8.24 -28.54 -8.65
C ALA A 239 8.40 -29.87 -9.40
N SER A 240 8.91 -30.91 -8.73
CA SER A 240 9.04 -32.26 -9.29
C SER A 240 7.83 -33.17 -9.03
N PHE A 241 6.73 -32.61 -8.49
CA PHE A 241 5.52 -33.36 -8.11
C PHE A 241 5.78 -34.51 -7.12
N ASP A 242 6.85 -34.43 -6.33
CA ASP A 242 7.15 -35.39 -5.26
C ASP A 242 6.42 -34.99 -3.98
N GLN A 243 5.11 -35.31 -3.95
CA GLN A 243 4.23 -34.92 -2.86
C GLN A 243 4.67 -35.50 -1.52
N ARG A 244 5.18 -36.73 -1.50
CA ARG A 244 5.67 -37.37 -0.27
C ARG A 244 6.82 -36.57 0.33
N ARG A 245 7.85 -36.27 -0.46
CA ARG A 245 9.01 -35.49 0.00
C ARG A 245 8.62 -34.06 0.36
N ALA A 246 7.71 -33.45 -0.40
CA ALA A 246 7.18 -32.12 -0.07
C ALA A 246 6.48 -32.13 1.30
N THR A 247 5.59 -33.10 1.58
CA THR A 247 4.92 -33.23 2.88
C THR A 247 5.90 -33.50 4.03
N GLU A 248 6.92 -34.34 3.82
CA GLU A 248 7.97 -34.57 4.80
C GLU A 248 8.74 -33.28 5.12
N LYS A 249 9.11 -32.50 4.09
CA LYS A 249 9.79 -31.22 4.27
C LYS A 249 8.92 -30.14 4.93
N LEU A 250 7.63 -30.06 4.58
CA LEU A 250 6.68 -29.16 5.24
C LEU A 250 6.58 -29.44 6.74
N LYS A 251 6.53 -30.72 7.14
CA LYS A 251 6.54 -31.11 8.56
C LYS A 251 7.82 -30.63 9.26
N GLU A 252 8.98 -30.84 8.63
CA GLU A 252 10.27 -30.41 9.17
C GLU A 252 10.35 -28.88 9.31
N ILE A 253 9.86 -28.13 8.32
CA ILE A 253 9.80 -26.66 8.38
C ILE A 253 8.89 -26.22 9.53
N ARG A 254 7.67 -26.77 9.62
CA ARG A 254 6.69 -26.41 10.66
C ARG A 254 7.19 -26.67 12.08
N SER A 255 7.97 -27.73 12.28
CA SER A 255 8.60 -28.01 13.58
C SER A 255 9.69 -27.00 13.98
N ASN A 256 10.20 -26.20 13.04
CA ASN A 256 11.30 -25.26 13.26
C ASN A 256 10.94 -23.79 12.98
N SER A 257 9.76 -23.53 12.41
CA SER A 257 9.24 -22.19 12.11
C SER A 257 8.17 -21.75 13.13
N SER A 258 7.97 -20.44 13.27
CA SER A 258 6.91 -19.87 14.11
C SER A 258 6.42 -18.57 13.50
N SER A 259 5.11 -18.33 13.52
CA SER A 259 4.51 -17.04 13.14
C SER A 259 4.88 -15.89 14.09
N SER A 260 5.41 -16.22 15.28
CA SER A 260 5.88 -15.27 16.29
C SER A 260 7.39 -15.29 16.54
N GLY A 261 8.14 -16.11 15.79
CA GLY A 261 9.58 -16.28 15.96
C GLY A 261 10.41 -15.12 15.43
N ASP A 262 11.70 -15.36 15.18
CA ASP A 262 12.56 -14.40 14.46
C ASP A 262 12.14 -14.22 12.99
N GLY A 263 12.73 -13.26 12.28
CA GLY A 263 12.37 -12.97 10.89
C GLY A 263 12.50 -14.17 9.94
N ILE A 264 13.45 -15.08 10.18
CA ILE A 264 13.62 -16.30 9.37
C ILE A 264 12.52 -17.31 9.69
N GLN A 265 12.19 -17.48 10.97
CA GLN A 265 11.12 -18.37 11.41
C GLN A 265 9.75 -17.92 10.90
N ARG A 266 9.43 -16.62 10.96
CA ARG A 266 8.16 -16.07 10.45
C ARG A 266 8.07 -16.20 8.94
N MET A 267 9.14 -15.86 8.22
CA MET A 267 9.19 -16.05 6.76
C MET A 267 8.99 -17.53 6.40
N ALA A 268 9.68 -18.46 7.08
CA ALA A 268 9.58 -19.88 6.80
C ALA A 268 8.20 -20.45 7.08
N PHE A 269 7.53 -19.95 8.13
CA PHE A 269 6.14 -20.28 8.42
C PHE A 269 5.24 -19.91 7.24
N TYR A 270 5.25 -18.65 6.79
CA TYR A 270 4.38 -18.21 5.70
C TYR A 270 4.72 -18.84 4.35
N PHE A 271 6.00 -19.07 4.06
CA PHE A 271 6.41 -19.77 2.83
C PHE A 271 5.96 -21.23 2.83
N ALA A 272 5.94 -21.91 3.99
CA ALA A 272 5.40 -23.26 4.09
C ALA A 272 3.89 -23.28 3.80
N GLU A 273 3.14 -22.31 4.33
CA GLU A 273 1.71 -22.15 4.03
C GLU A 273 1.48 -21.90 2.53
N ALA A 274 2.30 -21.06 1.90
CA ALA A 274 2.22 -20.80 0.45
C ALA A 274 2.50 -22.07 -0.39
N LEU A 275 3.50 -22.86 0.02
CA LEU A 275 3.85 -24.11 -0.64
C LEU A 275 2.75 -25.17 -0.46
N GLU A 276 2.13 -25.26 0.72
CA GLU A 276 1.00 -26.16 0.95
C GLU A 276 -0.23 -25.76 0.12
N ALA A 277 -0.55 -24.46 0.04
CA ALA A 277 -1.61 -23.96 -0.84
C ALA A 277 -1.39 -24.36 -2.30
N ARG A 278 -0.14 -24.25 -2.76
CA ARG A 278 0.25 -24.70 -4.10
C ARG A 278 -0.01 -26.19 -4.32
N ILE A 279 0.36 -27.03 -3.36
CA ILE A 279 0.20 -28.50 -3.45
C ILE A 279 -1.29 -28.88 -3.47
N THR A 280 -2.08 -28.22 -2.64
CA THR A 280 -3.50 -28.53 -2.44
C THR A 280 -4.41 -27.90 -3.50
N GLY A 281 -3.87 -26.99 -4.32
CA GLY A 281 -4.65 -26.25 -5.32
C GLY A 281 -5.67 -25.29 -4.70
N ILE A 282 -5.48 -24.88 -3.44
CA ILE A 282 -6.33 -23.90 -2.79
C ILE A 282 -6.02 -22.55 -3.44
N ILE A 283 -6.98 -22.06 -4.23
CA ILE A 283 -6.88 -20.82 -5.02
C ILE A 283 -6.88 -19.59 -4.10
N SER A 284 -7.57 -19.67 -2.96
CA SER A 284 -7.61 -18.62 -1.95
C SER A 284 -6.33 -18.64 -1.10
N PRO A 285 -5.64 -17.51 -0.87
CA PRO A 285 -4.48 -17.48 0.01
C PRO A 285 -4.85 -18.05 1.41
N PRO A 286 -4.09 -19.01 1.98
CA PRO A 286 -4.23 -19.43 3.39
C PRO A 286 -4.15 -18.31 4.43
N VAL A 287 -3.84 -17.08 4.02
CA VAL A 287 -4.08 -15.90 4.85
C VAL A 287 -5.51 -15.91 5.40
N SER A 288 -6.50 -16.42 4.65
CA SER A 288 -7.87 -16.61 5.13
C SER A 288 -8.06 -17.69 6.20
N THR A 289 -7.20 -18.71 6.30
CA THR A 289 -7.30 -19.77 7.32
C THR A 289 -6.47 -19.48 8.57
N ALA A 290 -5.36 -18.73 8.41
CA ALA A 290 -4.58 -18.18 9.53
C ALA A 290 -5.19 -16.89 10.11
N PHE A 291 -6.01 -16.17 9.32
CA PHE A 291 -6.73 -14.95 9.70
C PHE A 291 -8.21 -15.04 9.25
N PRO A 292 -9.06 -15.80 9.98
CA PRO A 292 -10.38 -16.23 9.51
C PRO A 292 -11.50 -15.19 9.54
N SER A 293 -11.23 -13.91 9.78
CA SER A 293 -12.28 -12.90 9.88
C SER A 293 -11.84 -11.51 9.43
N SER A 294 -12.75 -10.91 8.65
CA SER A 294 -12.91 -9.50 8.28
C SER A 294 -11.80 -8.83 7.46
N THR A 295 -12.22 -8.20 6.36
CA THR A 295 -11.66 -6.96 5.83
C THR A 295 -10.79 -6.24 6.85
N THR A 296 -9.52 -5.97 6.52
CA THR A 296 -8.66 -5.16 7.40
C THR A 296 -9.35 -3.82 7.63
N SER A 297 -9.64 -3.47 8.89
CA SER A 297 -10.24 -2.18 9.20
C SER A 297 -9.28 -1.05 8.82
N MET A 298 -9.80 0.14 8.62
CA MET A 298 -8.99 1.34 8.40
C MET A 298 -8.09 1.60 9.61
N VAL A 299 -8.55 1.42 10.85
CA VAL A 299 -7.71 1.46 12.06
C VAL A 299 -6.52 0.52 11.96
N ASP A 300 -6.73 -0.71 11.51
CA ASP A 300 -5.66 -1.68 11.33
C ASP A 300 -4.68 -1.22 10.22
N ILE A 301 -5.20 -0.75 9.09
CA ILE A 301 -4.37 -0.20 8.01
C ILE A 301 -3.54 0.98 8.50
N LEU A 302 -4.11 1.86 9.32
CA LEU A 302 -3.42 3.00 9.91
C LEU A 302 -2.32 2.57 10.88
N LYS A 303 -2.57 1.55 11.72
CA LYS A 303 -1.55 0.96 12.60
C LYS A 303 -0.39 0.35 11.82
N ALA A 304 -0.70 -0.37 10.73
CA ALA A 304 0.30 -0.97 9.85
C ALA A 304 1.11 0.12 9.11
N TYR A 305 0.44 1.11 8.55
CA TYR A 305 1.07 2.23 7.86
C TYR A 305 1.98 3.02 8.81
N LYS A 306 1.51 3.30 10.02
CA LYS A 306 2.28 3.94 11.10
C LYS A 306 3.59 3.21 11.36
N LEU A 307 3.49 1.92 11.61
CA LEU A 307 4.65 1.10 11.91
C LEU A 307 5.60 1.05 10.71
N PHE A 308 5.05 0.98 9.50
CA PHE A 308 5.85 0.95 8.27
C PHE A 308 6.67 2.23 8.10
N VAL A 309 6.06 3.41 8.13
CA VAL A 309 6.79 4.67 7.89
C VAL A 309 7.81 4.99 8.99
N HIS A 310 7.61 4.46 10.20
CA HIS A 310 8.59 4.52 11.27
C HIS A 310 9.77 3.55 11.05
N ALA A 311 9.47 2.31 10.66
CA ALA A 311 10.47 1.25 10.49
C ALA A 311 11.23 1.32 9.16
N CYS A 312 10.68 2.01 8.16
CA CYS A 312 11.11 1.94 6.76
C CYS A 312 10.93 3.31 6.06
N PRO A 313 11.98 3.87 5.41
CA PRO A 313 11.94 5.20 4.81
C PRO A 313 11.22 5.26 3.46
N ILE A 314 10.82 4.13 2.88
CA ILE A 314 10.51 4.02 1.45
C ILE A 314 9.39 4.96 1.01
N TYR A 315 8.24 4.91 1.67
CA TYR A 315 7.12 5.81 1.35
C TYR A 315 7.44 7.27 1.67
N VAL A 316 8.23 7.52 2.71
CA VAL A 316 8.59 8.90 3.07
C VAL A 316 9.49 9.52 2.01
N ALA A 317 10.50 8.81 1.53
CA ALA A 317 11.39 9.28 0.48
C ALA A 317 10.66 9.45 -0.86
N ASP A 318 9.82 8.49 -1.25
CA ASP A 318 9.10 8.54 -2.52
C ASP A 318 8.04 9.65 -2.53
N TYR A 319 7.22 9.77 -1.47
CA TYR A 319 6.26 10.87 -1.36
C TYR A 319 6.94 12.23 -1.26
N PHE A 320 8.07 12.32 -0.55
CA PHE A 320 8.85 13.55 -0.51
C PHE A 320 9.35 13.96 -1.90
N ALA A 321 9.97 13.04 -2.64
CA ALA A 321 10.51 13.31 -3.96
C ALA A 321 9.40 13.62 -4.99
N ALA A 322 8.30 12.86 -4.95
CA ALA A 322 7.10 13.11 -5.75
C ALA A 322 6.54 14.51 -5.48
N ASN A 323 6.20 14.80 -4.23
CA ASN A 323 5.53 16.04 -3.85
C ASN A 323 6.42 17.27 -4.10
N LYS A 324 7.74 17.17 -3.88
CA LYS A 324 8.68 18.24 -4.25
C LYS A 324 8.71 18.48 -5.76
N SER A 325 8.78 17.42 -6.57
CA SER A 325 8.80 17.52 -8.03
C SER A 325 7.50 18.14 -8.57
N ILE A 326 6.36 17.72 -8.01
CA ILE A 326 5.03 18.28 -8.32
C ILE A 326 4.94 19.73 -7.87
N TYR A 327 5.44 20.06 -6.68
CA TYR A 327 5.43 21.44 -6.17
C TYR A 327 6.28 22.38 -7.03
N GLU A 328 7.47 21.95 -7.46
CA GLU A 328 8.34 22.73 -8.37
C GLU A 328 7.63 23.04 -9.70
N LEU A 329 6.85 22.08 -10.23
CA LEU A 329 6.00 22.30 -11.39
C LEU A 329 4.84 23.26 -11.08
N ALA A 330 4.22 23.09 -9.92
CA ALA A 330 3.10 23.91 -9.46
C ALA A 330 3.49 25.38 -9.23
N LEU A 331 4.76 25.73 -8.99
CA LEU A 331 5.18 27.13 -8.79
C LEU A 331 4.73 28.09 -9.90
N LYS A 332 4.52 27.59 -11.12
CA LYS A 332 4.13 28.39 -12.29
C LYS A 332 2.67 28.15 -12.74
N ALA A 333 1.97 27.24 -12.09
CA ALA A 333 0.64 26.79 -12.52
C ALA A 333 -0.48 27.64 -11.89
N THR A 334 -1.48 28.05 -12.67
CA THR A 334 -2.73 28.61 -12.13
C THR A 334 -3.73 27.51 -11.79
N LYS A 335 -3.69 26.40 -12.53
CA LYS A 335 -4.47 25.18 -12.32
C LYS A 335 -3.54 23.96 -12.34
N LEU A 336 -3.66 23.10 -11.34
CA LEU A 336 -2.90 21.86 -11.22
C LEU A 336 -3.88 20.69 -11.23
N HIS A 337 -3.69 19.73 -12.12
CA HIS A 337 -4.49 18.50 -12.18
C HIS A 337 -3.62 17.29 -11.90
N ILE A 338 -3.89 16.60 -10.80
CA ILE A 338 -3.20 15.37 -10.41
C ILE A 338 -4.11 14.19 -10.72
N ILE A 339 -3.64 13.27 -11.56
CA ILE A 339 -4.32 12.01 -11.87
C ILE A 339 -3.54 10.90 -11.16
N ASP A 340 -4.11 10.38 -10.08
CA ASP A 340 -3.44 9.45 -9.17
C ASP A 340 -3.93 8.02 -9.37
N PHE A 341 -3.10 7.22 -10.04
CA PHE A 341 -3.33 5.79 -10.24
C PHE A 341 -2.92 5.02 -8.99
N GLY A 342 -3.94 4.68 -8.20
CA GLY A 342 -3.81 3.94 -6.96
C GLY A 342 -3.80 4.81 -5.71
N VAL A 343 -4.70 5.81 -5.68
CA VAL A 343 -4.81 6.82 -4.62
C VAL A 343 -5.01 6.24 -3.21
N LEU A 344 -5.53 5.01 -3.09
CA LEU A 344 -5.82 4.33 -1.81
C LEU A 344 -6.53 5.23 -0.82
N TYR A 345 -5.83 5.60 0.27
CA TYR A 345 -6.33 6.41 1.36
C TYR A 345 -5.87 7.87 1.27
N GLY A 346 -5.10 8.24 0.24
CA GLY A 346 -4.65 9.60 0.00
C GLY A 346 -3.45 10.07 0.84
N PHE A 347 -2.72 9.17 1.51
CA PHE A 347 -1.65 9.52 2.46
C PHE A 347 -0.51 10.38 1.88
N GLN A 348 -0.28 10.34 0.57
CA GLN A 348 0.73 11.19 -0.08
C GLN A 348 0.37 12.68 -0.04
N TRP A 349 -0.92 13.00 -0.18
CA TRP A 349 -1.37 14.33 -0.58
C TRP A 349 -1.35 15.42 0.50
N PRO A 350 -1.64 15.16 1.80
CA PRO A 350 -1.72 16.22 2.80
C PRO A 350 -0.47 17.12 2.88
N CYS A 351 0.74 16.54 2.73
CA CYS A 351 1.98 17.31 2.71
C CYS A 351 2.09 18.25 1.50
N LEU A 352 1.66 17.81 0.32
CA LEU A 352 1.62 18.65 -0.88
C LEU A 352 0.56 19.74 -0.75
N LEU A 353 -0.64 19.40 -0.28
CA LEU A 353 -1.76 20.34 -0.11
C LEU A 353 -1.38 21.51 0.80
N LEU A 354 -0.71 21.23 1.92
CA LEU A 354 -0.21 22.29 2.78
C LEU A 354 0.91 23.12 2.13
N ALA A 355 1.80 22.49 1.36
CA ALA A 355 2.84 23.24 0.65
C ALA A 355 2.21 24.19 -0.39
N LEU A 356 1.14 23.74 -1.08
CA LEU A 356 0.39 24.54 -2.05
C LEU A 356 -0.36 25.70 -1.39
N SER A 357 -0.95 25.52 -0.22
CA SER A 357 -1.64 26.62 0.49
C SER A 357 -0.69 27.74 0.91
N LYS A 358 0.59 27.41 1.14
CA LYS A 358 1.68 28.36 1.45
C LYS A 358 2.45 28.84 0.22
N ARG A 359 2.03 28.48 -0.99
CA ARG A 359 2.73 28.85 -2.22
C ARG A 359 2.70 30.37 -2.44
N PRO A 360 3.83 31.00 -2.85
CA PRO A 360 3.84 32.40 -3.26
C PRO A 360 2.81 32.63 -4.38
N GLY A 361 2.01 33.70 -4.26
CA GLY A 361 0.90 33.95 -5.18
C GLY A 361 -0.38 33.17 -4.88
N GLY A 362 -0.43 32.41 -3.78
CA GLY A 362 -1.59 31.62 -3.35
C GLY A 362 -1.66 30.22 -3.99
N PRO A 363 -2.52 29.33 -3.47
CA PRO A 363 -2.69 27.99 -4.03
C PRO A 363 -3.27 28.03 -5.45
N PRO A 364 -2.91 27.08 -6.34
CA PRO A 364 -3.60 26.92 -7.62
C PRO A 364 -5.02 26.38 -7.37
N MET A 365 -5.88 26.47 -8.38
CA MET A 365 -7.04 25.58 -8.43
C MET A 365 -6.52 24.15 -8.60
N LEU A 366 -6.80 23.29 -7.62
CA LEU A 366 -6.34 21.91 -7.60
C LEU A 366 -7.48 20.98 -8.01
N ARG A 367 -7.27 20.22 -9.08
CA ARG A 367 -8.09 19.05 -9.40
C ARG A 367 -7.31 17.79 -9.05
N VAL A 368 -7.97 16.83 -8.41
CA VAL A 368 -7.45 15.47 -8.24
C VAL A 368 -8.42 14.48 -8.87
N THR A 369 -7.94 13.63 -9.77
CA THR A 369 -8.65 12.44 -10.22
C THR A 369 -8.06 11.23 -9.50
N GLY A 370 -8.75 10.74 -8.48
CA GLY A 370 -8.35 9.55 -7.74
C GLY A 370 -8.81 8.28 -8.42
N ILE A 371 -7.88 7.39 -8.77
CA ILE A 371 -8.19 6.13 -9.47
C ILE A 371 -7.84 4.95 -8.55
N GLU A 372 -8.75 4.01 -8.39
CA GLU A 372 -8.55 2.82 -7.56
C GLU A 372 -9.23 1.59 -8.18
N LEU A 373 -8.74 0.40 -7.82
CA LEU A 373 -9.41 -0.85 -8.14
C LEU A 373 -10.76 -0.93 -7.38
N PRO A 374 -11.81 -1.48 -8.02
CA PRO A 374 -13.10 -1.61 -7.37
C PRO A 374 -13.02 -2.52 -6.15
N GLN A 375 -13.67 -2.13 -5.06
CA GLN A 375 -13.82 -2.98 -3.88
C GLN A 375 -14.82 -4.11 -4.16
N SER A 376 -14.62 -5.24 -3.49
CA SER A 376 -15.62 -6.32 -3.48
C SER A 376 -16.90 -5.88 -2.76
N GLY A 377 -18.04 -6.38 -3.22
CA GLY A 377 -19.35 -6.10 -2.60
C GLY A 377 -20.18 -5.08 -3.38
N PHE A 378 -21.21 -4.52 -2.74
CA PHE A 378 -22.22 -3.67 -3.39
C PHE A 378 -21.77 -2.22 -3.61
N ARG A 379 -20.63 -1.82 -3.03
CA ARG A 379 -20.13 -0.45 -3.08
C ARG A 379 -18.67 -0.40 -3.56
N PRO A 380 -18.42 -0.65 -4.85
CA PRO A 380 -17.07 -0.78 -5.40
C PRO A 380 -16.24 0.52 -5.36
N SER A 381 -16.89 1.70 -5.32
CA SER A 381 -16.24 3.01 -5.31
C SER A 381 -16.06 3.64 -3.92
N ASP A 382 -16.65 3.08 -2.86
CA ASP A 382 -16.72 3.72 -1.53
C ASP A 382 -15.39 4.25 -1.02
N ARG A 383 -14.31 3.46 -1.11
CA ARG A 383 -12.98 3.86 -0.59
C ARG A 383 -12.42 5.07 -1.32
N VAL A 384 -12.56 5.11 -2.65
CA VAL A 384 -12.01 6.21 -3.43
C VAL A 384 -12.85 7.48 -3.28
N GLU A 385 -14.17 7.34 -3.16
CA GLU A 385 -15.07 8.43 -2.81
C GLU A 385 -14.73 9.01 -1.43
N GLU A 386 -14.54 8.15 -0.43
CA GLU A 386 -14.21 8.58 0.92
C GLU A 386 -12.87 9.30 0.98
N THR A 387 -11.89 8.79 0.24
CA THR A 387 -10.60 9.48 0.08
C THR A 387 -10.78 10.88 -0.51
N GLY A 388 -11.66 11.04 -1.49
CA GLY A 388 -12.06 12.34 -2.04
C GLY A 388 -12.66 13.28 -1.01
N ARG A 389 -13.61 12.79 -0.19
CA ARG A 389 -14.25 13.57 0.89
C ARG A 389 -13.21 14.06 1.88
N ARG A 390 -12.32 13.19 2.36
CA ARG A 390 -11.23 13.56 3.28
C ARG A 390 -10.28 14.59 2.68
N LEU A 391 -9.87 14.42 1.41
CA LEU A 391 -9.00 15.41 0.74
C LEU A 391 -9.70 16.76 0.58
N LYS A 392 -11.01 16.78 0.29
CA LYS A 392 -11.82 18.00 0.22
C LYS A 392 -11.86 18.72 1.57
N ARG A 393 -12.21 18.02 2.65
CA ARG A 393 -12.22 18.59 4.02
C ARG A 393 -10.85 19.18 4.37
N PHE A 394 -9.78 18.46 4.06
CA PHE A 394 -8.43 18.95 4.28
C PHE A 394 -8.11 20.21 3.46
N CYS A 395 -8.48 20.26 2.18
CA CYS A 395 -8.29 21.46 1.35
C CYS A 395 -9.07 22.67 1.89
N ASP A 396 -10.29 22.46 2.38
CA ASP A 396 -11.13 23.51 2.96
C ASP A 396 -10.47 24.13 4.20
N MET A 397 -9.84 23.32 5.06
CA MET A 397 -9.11 23.80 6.22
C MET A 397 -7.94 24.74 5.88
N PHE A 398 -7.37 24.61 4.68
CA PHE A 398 -6.22 25.40 4.22
C PHE A 398 -6.57 26.35 3.06
N ASN A 399 -7.87 26.55 2.79
CA ASN A 399 -8.37 27.42 1.72
C ASN A 399 -7.75 27.12 0.35
N VAL A 400 -7.52 25.84 0.04
CA VAL A 400 -7.05 25.39 -1.27
C VAL A 400 -8.29 25.16 -2.15
N PRO A 401 -8.47 25.89 -3.28
CA PRO A 401 -9.57 25.63 -4.19
C PRO A 401 -9.43 24.23 -4.78
N PHE A 402 -10.45 23.38 -4.61
CA PHE A 402 -10.32 21.95 -4.83
C PHE A 402 -11.52 21.32 -5.55
N GLU A 403 -11.22 20.44 -6.50
CA GLU A 403 -12.15 19.55 -7.18
C GLU A 403 -11.63 18.11 -7.13
N PHE A 404 -12.52 17.16 -6.83
CA PHE A 404 -12.18 15.73 -6.84
C PHE A 404 -13.09 14.95 -7.78
N ASN A 405 -12.48 14.17 -8.67
CA ASN A 405 -13.13 13.18 -9.51
C ASN A 405 -12.60 11.79 -9.14
N PHE A 406 -13.40 10.74 -9.30
CA PHE A 406 -12.97 9.38 -9.00
C PHE A 406 -13.28 8.38 -10.10
N ILE A 407 -12.45 7.36 -10.21
CA ILE A 407 -12.68 6.19 -11.08
C ILE A 407 -12.39 4.92 -10.29
N ALA A 408 -13.36 4.02 -10.20
CA ALA A 408 -13.24 2.72 -9.55
C ALA A 408 -13.29 1.60 -10.60
N LYS A 409 -12.16 1.32 -11.26
CA LYS A 409 -12.06 0.36 -12.38
C LYS A 409 -10.71 -0.35 -12.40
N LYS A 410 -10.65 -1.47 -13.13
CA LYS A 410 -9.36 -2.03 -13.56
C LYS A 410 -8.67 -1.03 -14.48
N TRP A 411 -7.39 -0.77 -14.25
CA TRP A 411 -6.70 0.36 -14.89
C TRP A 411 -6.58 0.19 -16.40
N GLU A 412 -6.39 -1.05 -16.86
CA GLU A 412 -6.33 -1.38 -18.28
C GLU A 412 -7.66 -1.22 -19.03
N SER A 413 -8.77 -1.02 -18.30
CA SER A 413 -10.12 -0.82 -18.85
C SER A 413 -10.55 0.64 -18.88
N ILE A 414 -9.72 1.57 -18.38
CA ILE A 414 -10.03 3.00 -18.36
C ILE A 414 -9.67 3.58 -19.72
N SER A 415 -10.61 4.30 -20.34
CA SER A 415 -10.35 5.06 -21.56
C SER A 415 -10.08 6.54 -21.27
N LEU A 416 -9.44 7.22 -22.22
CA LEU A 416 -9.02 8.62 -22.06
C LEU A 416 -10.22 9.57 -21.83
N ASP A 417 -11.35 9.29 -22.48
CA ASP A 417 -12.58 10.09 -22.40
C ASP A 417 -13.24 10.05 -21.01
N GLU A 418 -12.91 9.06 -20.18
CA GLU A 418 -13.37 8.99 -18.79
C GLU A 418 -12.56 9.88 -17.85
N ILE A 419 -11.41 10.40 -18.31
CA ILE A 419 -10.55 11.28 -17.54
C ILE A 419 -10.78 12.72 -18.01
N THR A 420 -11.33 13.55 -17.13
CA THR A 420 -11.53 14.98 -17.40
C THR A 420 -10.18 15.70 -17.56
N ILE A 421 -9.75 15.93 -18.80
CA ILE A 421 -8.53 16.68 -19.12
C ILE A 421 -8.94 18.04 -19.70
N ASN A 422 -8.58 19.12 -19.01
CA ASN A 422 -8.93 20.46 -19.44
C ASN A 422 -7.71 21.20 -20.04
N PRO A 423 -7.86 21.90 -21.17
CA PRO A 423 -6.79 22.71 -21.73
C PRO A 423 -6.30 23.80 -20.76
N GLY A 424 -4.97 24.00 -20.71
CA GLY A 424 -4.34 25.03 -19.90
C GLY A 424 -4.10 24.64 -18.43
N GLU A 425 -4.38 23.40 -18.06
CA GLU A 425 -3.99 22.85 -16.77
C GLU A 425 -2.60 22.26 -16.83
N THR A 426 -1.86 22.39 -15.73
CA THR A 426 -0.63 21.65 -15.53
C THR A 426 -1.00 20.26 -15.04
N THR A 427 -0.74 19.23 -15.84
CA THR A 427 -1.23 17.87 -15.58
C THR A 427 -0.10 16.96 -15.07
N VAL A 428 -0.37 16.23 -13.99
CA VAL A 428 0.53 15.24 -13.40
C VAL A 428 -0.15 13.88 -13.43
N VAL A 429 0.55 12.85 -13.91
CA VAL A 429 0.19 11.45 -13.66
C VAL A 429 1.07 10.95 -12.53
N ASN A 430 0.46 10.39 -11.48
CA ASN A 430 1.15 9.81 -10.32
C ASN A 430 0.84 8.31 -10.24
N CYS A 431 1.85 7.47 -10.15
CA CYS A 431 1.69 6.03 -9.92
C CYS A 431 2.84 5.49 -9.06
N ILE A 432 2.55 5.19 -7.80
CA ILE A 432 3.56 4.83 -6.79
C ILE A 432 3.15 3.52 -6.09
N HIS A 433 3.96 2.47 -6.26
CA HIS A 433 3.88 1.13 -5.63
C HIS A 433 2.66 0.28 -5.99
N ARG A 434 2.20 0.34 -7.24
CA ARG A 434 0.89 -0.24 -7.63
C ARG A 434 0.88 -0.96 -8.97
N LEU A 435 1.70 -0.57 -9.95
CA LEU A 435 1.69 -1.18 -11.29
C LEU A 435 2.15 -2.64 -11.27
N GLN A 436 2.88 -3.06 -10.24
CA GLN A 436 3.20 -4.47 -10.02
C GLN A 436 1.97 -5.38 -9.86
N TYR A 437 0.80 -4.83 -9.56
CA TYR A 437 -0.46 -5.59 -9.40
C TYR A 437 -1.31 -5.63 -10.69
N THR A 438 -0.94 -4.84 -11.70
CA THR A 438 -1.54 -4.94 -13.03
C THR A 438 -0.97 -6.19 -13.74
N PRO A 439 -1.81 -7.02 -14.39
CA PRO A 439 -1.32 -8.20 -15.10
C PRO A 439 -0.29 -7.84 -16.19
N ASP A 440 0.62 -8.76 -16.46
CA ASP A 440 1.66 -8.66 -17.49
C ASP A 440 1.29 -9.52 -18.72
N GLU A 441 2.19 -9.58 -19.69
CA GLU A 441 2.07 -10.38 -20.92
C GLU A 441 1.90 -11.89 -20.70
N THR A 442 2.11 -12.42 -19.49
CA THR A 442 1.86 -13.84 -19.20
C THR A 442 0.37 -14.17 -19.03
N VAL A 443 -0.49 -13.16 -18.89
CA VAL A 443 -1.94 -13.31 -18.71
C VAL A 443 -2.71 -12.99 -19.99
N SER A 444 -2.22 -12.04 -20.79
CA SER A 444 -2.84 -11.59 -22.04
C SER A 444 -1.76 -11.28 -23.08
N LEU A 445 -2.03 -11.59 -24.36
CA LEU A 445 -1.14 -11.27 -25.48
C LEU A 445 -0.84 -9.76 -25.56
N ASN A 446 -1.85 -8.94 -25.30
CA ASN A 446 -1.68 -7.50 -25.11
C ASN A 446 -1.47 -7.25 -23.62
N SER A 447 -0.26 -6.84 -23.24
CA SER A 447 0.13 -6.55 -21.85
C SER A 447 -0.77 -5.45 -21.26
N PRO A 448 -1.56 -5.74 -20.20
CA PRO A 448 -2.37 -4.72 -19.53
C PRO A 448 -1.53 -3.56 -18.97
N ARG A 449 -0.29 -3.81 -18.54
CA ARG A 449 0.66 -2.75 -18.16
C ARG A 449 0.97 -1.80 -19.30
N ASP A 450 1.18 -2.35 -20.50
CA ASP A 450 1.51 -1.53 -21.66
C ASP A 450 0.29 -0.71 -22.09
N THR A 451 -0.93 -1.24 -21.94
CA THR A 451 -2.19 -0.50 -22.11
C THR A 451 -2.29 0.67 -21.13
N VAL A 452 -1.99 0.46 -19.85
CA VAL A 452 -2.01 1.52 -18.83
C VAL A 452 -0.95 2.59 -19.10
N LEU A 453 0.29 2.19 -19.45
CA LEU A 453 1.34 3.14 -19.81
C LEU A 453 0.99 3.93 -21.08
N LYS A 454 0.30 3.32 -22.04
CA LYS A 454 -0.24 4.02 -23.20
C LYS A 454 -1.28 5.05 -22.79
N LEU A 455 -2.21 4.70 -21.89
CA LEU A 455 -3.16 5.68 -21.33
C LEU A 455 -2.42 6.86 -20.67
N PHE A 456 -1.35 6.59 -19.91
CA PHE A 456 -0.54 7.66 -19.31
C PHE A 456 0.06 8.57 -20.38
N ARG A 457 0.51 8.00 -21.51
CA ARG A 457 1.05 8.76 -22.64
C ARG A 457 -0.02 9.58 -23.34
N ASP A 458 -1.22 9.02 -23.50
CA ASP A 458 -2.37 9.63 -24.15
C ASP A 458 -2.95 10.79 -23.32
N ILE A 459 -2.85 10.71 -21.98
CA ILE A 459 -3.11 11.85 -21.06
C ILE A 459 -2.16 13.03 -21.36
N ASN A 460 -0.97 12.74 -21.89
CA ASN A 460 0.07 13.72 -22.24
C ASN A 460 0.44 14.68 -21.08
N PRO A 461 0.87 14.15 -19.91
CA PRO A 461 1.11 14.97 -18.72
C PRO A 461 2.37 15.83 -18.82
N ASP A 462 2.42 16.94 -18.08
CA ASP A 462 3.63 17.74 -17.87
C ASP A 462 4.68 17.00 -17.02
N LEU A 463 4.22 16.06 -16.18
CA LEU A 463 5.05 15.20 -15.34
C LEU A 463 4.36 13.86 -15.08
N PHE A 464 5.07 12.77 -15.33
CA PHE A 464 4.70 11.44 -14.88
C PHE A 464 5.65 11.01 -13.75
N VAL A 465 5.11 10.82 -12.54
CA VAL A 465 5.83 10.34 -11.37
C VAL A 465 5.62 8.84 -11.22
N PHE A 466 6.72 8.09 -11.11
CA PHE A 466 6.69 6.64 -11.02
C PHE A 466 7.59 6.12 -9.90
N ALA A 467 7.06 5.28 -9.01
CA ALA A 467 7.87 4.53 -8.06
C ALA A 467 7.36 3.10 -7.93
N GLU A 468 8.26 2.13 -7.80
CA GLU A 468 7.87 0.72 -7.71
C GLU A 468 8.90 -0.11 -6.96
N ILE A 469 8.45 -1.27 -6.46
CA ILE A 469 9.37 -2.27 -5.91
C ILE A 469 10.28 -2.82 -7.01
N ASN A 470 11.55 -3.02 -6.69
CA ASN A 470 12.55 -3.61 -7.57
C ASN A 470 12.64 -5.12 -7.31
N GLY A 471 11.85 -5.90 -8.05
CA GLY A 471 11.74 -7.35 -7.87
C GLY A 471 12.18 -8.16 -9.08
N THR A 472 12.90 -9.26 -8.82
CA THR A 472 13.32 -10.27 -9.81
C THR A 472 12.47 -11.54 -9.77
N TYR A 473 11.44 -11.57 -8.93
CA TYR A 473 10.63 -12.75 -8.60
C TYR A 473 9.29 -12.80 -9.37
N ASN A 474 9.29 -12.38 -10.63
CA ASN A 474 8.16 -12.56 -11.55
C ASN A 474 8.44 -13.58 -12.68
N SER A 475 9.46 -14.42 -12.53
CA SER A 475 9.80 -15.45 -13.53
C SER A 475 8.60 -16.37 -13.83
N PRO A 476 8.38 -16.76 -15.10
CA PRO A 476 7.35 -17.76 -15.43
C PRO A 476 7.69 -19.14 -14.86
N PHE A 477 8.96 -19.42 -14.59
CA PHE A 477 9.41 -20.69 -14.02
C PHE A 477 9.37 -20.65 -12.49
N PHE A 478 8.57 -21.54 -11.89
CA PHE A 478 8.33 -21.59 -10.44
C PHE A 478 9.62 -21.63 -9.62
N MET A 479 10.60 -22.46 -9.98
CA MET A 479 11.81 -22.63 -9.15
C MET A 479 12.71 -21.39 -9.16
N THR A 480 12.87 -20.76 -10.32
CA THR A 480 13.58 -19.49 -10.43
C THR A 480 12.86 -18.44 -9.61
N ARG A 481 11.55 -18.33 -9.79
CA ARG A 481 10.70 -17.39 -9.06
C ARG A 481 10.79 -17.57 -7.53
N PHE A 482 10.71 -18.81 -7.05
CA PHE A 482 10.77 -19.13 -5.63
C PHE A 482 12.10 -18.72 -5.00
N ARG A 483 13.23 -18.97 -5.66
CA ARG A 483 14.56 -18.56 -5.16
C ARG A 483 14.68 -17.05 -5.07
N GLU A 484 14.24 -16.34 -6.10
CA GLU A 484 14.25 -14.87 -6.11
C GLU A 484 13.32 -14.30 -5.04
N ALA A 485 12.14 -14.89 -4.84
CA ALA A 485 11.20 -14.52 -3.79
C ALA A 485 11.81 -14.76 -2.41
N LEU A 486 12.37 -15.94 -2.15
CA LEU A 486 13.04 -16.28 -0.90
C LEU A 486 14.15 -15.27 -0.58
N PHE A 487 14.95 -14.90 -1.58
CA PHE A 487 15.99 -13.90 -1.42
C PHE A 487 15.41 -12.52 -1.12
N HIS A 488 14.38 -12.07 -1.85
CA HIS A 488 13.75 -10.77 -1.65
C HIS A 488 13.06 -10.64 -0.29
N PHE A 489 12.16 -11.56 0.04
CA PHE A 489 11.46 -11.55 1.32
C PHE A 489 12.40 -11.77 2.50
N SER A 490 13.50 -12.53 2.35
CA SER A 490 14.54 -12.61 3.39
C SER A 490 15.09 -11.22 3.74
N SER A 491 15.30 -10.35 2.75
CA SER A 491 15.76 -8.98 3.00
C SER A 491 14.71 -8.12 3.70
N LEU A 492 13.42 -8.28 3.35
CA LEU A 492 12.33 -7.52 3.98
C LEU A 492 12.07 -7.98 5.42
N PHE A 493 12.06 -9.29 5.68
CA PHE A 493 11.93 -9.81 7.04
C PHE A 493 13.13 -9.39 7.90
N ASP A 494 14.37 -9.45 7.39
CA ASP A 494 15.57 -8.96 8.08
C ASP A 494 15.51 -7.46 8.37
N MET A 495 15.00 -6.66 7.42
CA MET A 495 14.78 -5.23 7.60
C MET A 495 13.87 -4.97 8.79
N PHE A 496 12.66 -5.51 8.78
CA PHE A 496 11.70 -5.28 9.85
C PHE A 496 12.13 -5.91 11.19
N ASP A 497 12.88 -7.02 11.19
CA ASP A 497 13.48 -7.57 12.42
C ASP A 497 14.54 -6.65 13.03
N THR A 498 15.23 -5.89 12.19
CA THR A 498 16.25 -4.96 12.64
C THR A 498 15.64 -3.64 13.11
N THR A 499 14.60 -3.16 12.42
CA THR A 499 14.09 -1.79 12.57
C THR A 499 12.87 -1.66 13.47
N ILE A 500 12.12 -2.73 13.71
CA ILE A 500 10.99 -2.75 14.65
C ILE A 500 11.48 -3.32 15.98
N GLN A 501 11.41 -2.53 17.05
CA GLN A 501 11.78 -2.95 18.40
C GLN A 501 10.58 -2.79 19.35
N ALA A 502 10.50 -3.66 20.37
CA ALA A 502 9.51 -3.79 21.46
C ALA A 502 8.44 -4.89 21.30
N GLU A 503 8.14 -5.51 22.43
CA GLU A 503 7.14 -6.59 22.62
C GLU A 503 5.69 -6.07 22.44
N ASP A 504 5.47 -4.77 22.64
CA ASP A 504 4.15 -4.11 22.52
C ASP A 504 3.70 -3.86 21.06
N GLU A 505 4.61 -3.97 20.08
CA GLU A 505 4.30 -3.77 18.66
C GLU A 505 4.03 -5.08 17.90
N TYR A 506 4.04 -6.23 18.58
CA TYR A 506 3.90 -7.54 17.95
C TYR A 506 2.65 -7.66 17.07
N LYS A 507 1.50 -7.16 17.53
CA LYS A 507 0.24 -7.19 16.76
C LYS A 507 0.32 -6.30 15.52
N ASN A 508 0.84 -5.09 15.65
CA ASN A 508 1.00 -4.15 14.53
C ASN A 508 2.03 -4.68 13.52
N ARG A 509 3.06 -5.38 14.00
CA ARG A 509 4.06 -6.04 13.17
C ARG A 509 3.46 -7.18 12.37
N ALA A 510 2.73 -8.09 13.02
CA ALA A 510 2.07 -9.20 12.33
C ALA A 510 1.12 -8.68 11.24
N LEU A 511 0.42 -7.59 11.52
CA LEU A 511 -0.45 -6.90 10.59
C LEU A 511 0.32 -6.27 9.41
N LEU A 512 1.41 -5.56 9.68
CA LEU A 512 2.30 -4.99 8.65
C LEU A 512 2.88 -6.08 7.75
N GLU A 513 3.44 -7.14 8.35
CA GLU A 513 4.01 -8.26 7.62
C GLU A 513 2.93 -8.94 6.77
N ARG A 514 1.72 -9.11 7.30
CA ARG A 514 0.58 -9.65 6.57
C ARG A 514 0.26 -8.83 5.32
N GLU A 515 0.05 -7.53 5.49
CA GLU A 515 -0.44 -6.64 4.43
C GLU A 515 0.60 -6.31 3.36
N LEU A 516 1.89 -6.20 3.74
CA LEU A 516 2.94 -5.77 2.83
C LEU A 516 3.83 -6.90 2.31
N LEU A 517 4.01 -7.98 3.07
CA LEU A 517 4.97 -9.04 2.72
C LEU A 517 4.29 -10.35 2.37
N VAL A 518 3.48 -10.86 3.32
CA VAL A 518 2.92 -12.21 3.24
C VAL A 518 1.96 -12.30 2.07
N ARG A 519 1.08 -11.30 1.87
CA ARG A 519 0.11 -11.33 0.77
C ARG A 519 0.79 -11.49 -0.59
N ASP A 520 1.86 -10.74 -0.84
CA ASP A 520 2.61 -10.78 -2.08
C ASP A 520 3.43 -12.08 -2.20
N ALA A 521 4.07 -12.53 -1.11
CA ALA A 521 4.79 -13.81 -1.07
C ALA A 521 3.88 -15.00 -1.36
N MET A 522 2.69 -15.03 -0.74
CA MET A 522 1.68 -16.04 -0.97
C MET A 522 1.29 -16.07 -2.44
N SER A 523 0.91 -14.92 -3.03
CA SER A 523 0.56 -14.82 -4.45
C SER A 523 1.64 -15.38 -5.37
N VAL A 524 2.90 -14.99 -5.14
CA VAL A 524 4.05 -15.38 -5.96
C VAL A 524 4.34 -16.88 -5.91
N ILE A 525 4.13 -17.51 -4.75
CA ILE A 525 4.50 -18.91 -4.50
C ILE A 525 3.33 -19.85 -4.81
N SER A 526 2.12 -19.54 -4.33
CA SER A 526 0.97 -20.46 -4.44
C SER A 526 0.30 -20.40 -5.80
N SER A 527 0.26 -19.22 -6.45
CA SER A 527 -0.59 -18.97 -7.60
C SER A 527 0.18 -18.93 -8.93
N GLU A 528 -0.54 -19.18 -10.02
CA GLU A 528 -0.08 -19.09 -11.41
C GLU A 528 -1.14 -18.37 -12.26
N GLY A 529 -0.80 -18.02 -13.50
CA GLY A 529 -1.77 -17.44 -14.44
C GLY A 529 -2.48 -16.21 -13.87
N ALA A 530 -3.76 -16.00 -14.19
CA ALA A 530 -4.52 -14.83 -13.74
C ALA A 530 -4.67 -14.72 -12.21
N GLU A 531 -4.58 -15.82 -11.47
CA GLU A 531 -4.72 -15.86 -10.00
C GLU A 531 -3.51 -15.25 -9.28
N ARG A 532 -2.34 -15.21 -9.94
CA ARG A 532 -1.16 -14.53 -9.41
C ARG A 532 -1.26 -13.03 -9.70
N PHE A 533 -1.50 -12.25 -8.65
CA PHE A 533 -1.66 -10.79 -8.76
C PHE A 533 -0.33 -10.04 -8.54
N ALA A 534 0.57 -10.50 -7.66
CA ALA A 534 1.84 -9.82 -7.41
C ALA A 534 2.88 -10.19 -8.47
N ARG A 535 3.30 -9.19 -9.27
CA ARG A 535 4.14 -9.39 -10.47
C ARG A 535 5.22 -8.31 -10.58
N PRO A 536 6.18 -8.25 -9.66
CA PRO A 536 7.14 -7.16 -9.66
C PRO A 536 8.14 -7.28 -10.79
N GLU A 537 8.63 -6.15 -11.26
CA GLU A 537 9.70 -6.04 -12.25
C GLU A 537 10.85 -5.22 -11.69
N THR A 538 12.03 -5.38 -12.26
CA THR A 538 13.15 -4.51 -11.92
C THR A 538 12.92 -3.11 -12.48
N TYR A 539 13.52 -2.09 -11.85
CA TYR A 539 13.42 -0.71 -12.37
C TYR A 539 13.96 -0.58 -13.81
N LYS A 540 14.91 -1.44 -14.21
CA LYS A 540 15.41 -1.49 -15.60
C LYS A 540 14.37 -2.01 -16.59
N GLN A 541 13.58 -3.00 -16.19
CA GLN A 541 12.46 -3.47 -17.01
C GLN A 541 11.38 -2.39 -17.12
N TRP A 542 11.03 -1.73 -16.01
CA TRP A 542 10.14 -0.58 -16.02
C TRP A 542 10.64 0.56 -16.91
N GLN A 543 11.94 0.89 -16.83
CA GLN A 543 12.56 1.87 -17.71
C GLN A 543 12.34 1.54 -19.20
N VAL A 544 12.54 0.28 -19.62
CA VAL A 544 12.30 -0.14 -21.00
C VAL A 544 10.82 0.02 -21.38
N ARG A 545 9.89 -0.36 -20.50
CA ARG A 545 8.45 -0.21 -20.77
C ARG A 545 8.03 1.26 -20.90
N ILE A 546 8.48 2.11 -19.97
CA ILE A 546 8.14 3.54 -19.95
C ILE A 546 8.72 4.25 -21.19
N LEU A 547 9.97 3.95 -21.56
CA LEU A 547 10.57 4.46 -22.80
C LEU A 547 9.79 4.01 -24.05
N ARG A 548 9.42 2.72 -24.12
CA ARG A 548 8.63 2.17 -25.24
C ARG A 548 7.24 2.79 -25.33
N ALA A 549 6.65 3.16 -24.20
CA ALA A 549 5.37 3.87 -24.15
C ALA A 549 5.47 5.34 -24.62
N GLY A 550 6.66 5.82 -25.02
CA GLY A 550 6.84 7.14 -25.60
C GLY A 550 7.09 8.23 -24.55
N PHE A 551 7.68 7.87 -23.42
CA PHE A 551 8.20 8.82 -22.42
C PHE A 551 9.71 8.96 -22.52
N LYS A 552 10.22 10.07 -21.99
CA LYS A 552 11.64 10.33 -21.74
C LYS A 552 11.86 10.71 -20.27
N PRO A 553 13.02 10.38 -19.69
CA PRO A 553 13.29 10.73 -18.29
C PRO A 553 13.22 12.23 -18.04
N ALA A 554 12.67 12.59 -16.89
CA ALA A 554 12.73 13.94 -16.34
C ALA A 554 13.70 13.96 -15.16
N THR A 555 14.62 14.92 -15.18
CA THR A 555 15.66 15.02 -14.14
C THR A 555 15.07 15.35 -12.78
N ILE A 556 15.27 14.46 -11.80
CA ILE A 556 15.03 14.78 -10.39
C ILE A 556 16.10 15.77 -9.95
N SER A 557 15.70 16.88 -9.32
CA SER A 557 16.65 17.93 -8.95
C SER A 557 17.68 17.40 -7.94
N LYS A 558 18.95 17.82 -8.10
CA LYS A 558 20.04 17.44 -7.17
C LYS A 558 19.72 17.82 -5.72
N ARG A 559 18.92 18.88 -5.54
CA ARG A 559 18.43 19.32 -4.23
C ARG A 559 17.48 18.28 -3.61
N ILE A 560 16.48 17.82 -4.36
CA ILE A 560 15.54 16.78 -3.89
C ILE A 560 16.32 15.52 -3.49
N MET A 561 17.25 15.06 -4.34
CA MET A 561 18.09 13.89 -4.03
C MET A 561 18.93 14.06 -2.75
N LYS A 562 19.47 15.26 -2.52
CA LYS A 562 20.25 15.57 -1.32
C LYS A 562 19.37 15.59 -0.08
N GLU A 563 18.22 16.27 -0.13
CA GLU A 563 17.27 16.36 0.97
C GLU A 563 16.72 14.97 1.34
N ALA A 564 16.36 14.15 0.34
CA ALA A 564 15.90 12.77 0.56
C ALA A 564 16.97 11.92 1.27
N ARG A 565 18.23 11.99 0.82
CA ARG A 565 19.35 11.32 1.50
C ARG A 565 19.52 11.77 2.94
N GLU A 566 19.40 13.07 3.20
CA GLU A 566 19.52 13.62 4.56
C GLU A 566 18.38 13.17 5.46
N ILE A 567 17.15 13.15 4.94
CA ILE A 567 15.96 12.61 5.59
C ILE A 567 16.20 11.16 6.04
N VAL A 568 16.66 10.30 5.15
CA VAL A 568 16.90 8.89 5.48
C VAL A 568 18.03 8.73 6.48
N ARG A 569 19.15 9.43 6.26
CA ARG A 569 20.34 9.36 7.12
C ARG A 569 20.08 9.84 8.55
N LYS A 570 19.21 10.83 8.74
CA LYS A 570 18.93 11.43 10.07
C LYS A 570 17.95 10.62 10.89
N ASN A 571 16.96 9.99 10.24
CA ASN A 571 15.79 9.46 10.95
C ASN A 571 15.68 7.92 10.92
N TYR A 572 16.48 7.23 10.10
CA TYR A 572 16.36 5.79 9.91
C TYR A 572 17.67 5.04 10.19
N HIS A 573 17.54 3.72 10.31
CA HIS A 573 18.69 2.83 10.53
C HIS A 573 19.76 3.02 9.44
N LYS A 574 21.04 3.01 9.85
CA LYS A 574 22.20 3.28 8.99
C LYS A 574 22.36 2.36 7.77
N ASP A 575 21.69 1.21 7.78
CA ASP A 575 21.73 0.25 6.67
C ASP A 575 20.76 0.60 5.53
N PHE A 576 19.88 1.59 5.75
CA PHE A 576 19.13 2.21 4.67
C PHE A 576 20.02 3.16 3.86
N LEU A 577 19.86 3.12 2.54
CA LEU A 577 20.59 3.99 1.63
C LEU A 577 19.68 4.54 0.53
N ILE A 578 19.96 5.79 0.14
CA ILE A 578 19.43 6.37 -1.10
C ILE A 578 20.62 6.58 -2.04
N ASP A 579 20.54 5.95 -3.21
CA ASP A 579 21.53 6.05 -4.28
C ASP A 579 20.88 6.59 -5.57
N SER A 580 21.69 6.80 -6.60
CA SER A 580 21.24 7.22 -7.93
C SER A 580 21.77 6.30 -9.01
N ASP A 581 20.89 5.86 -9.91
CA ASP A 581 21.27 5.25 -11.18
C ASP A 581 20.63 6.07 -12.32
N ASN A 582 21.46 6.85 -13.00
CA ASN A 582 21.03 7.78 -14.05
C ASN A 582 19.94 8.75 -13.56
N HIS A 583 18.68 8.52 -13.96
CA HIS A 583 17.51 9.32 -13.61
C HIS A 583 16.65 8.69 -12.50
N TRP A 584 17.09 7.56 -11.94
CA TRP A 584 16.41 6.88 -10.85
C TRP A 584 17.00 7.26 -9.50
N MET A 585 16.12 7.49 -8.53
CA MET A 585 16.43 7.43 -7.11
C MET A 585 16.22 6.00 -6.63
N LEU A 586 17.29 5.35 -6.16
CA LEU A 586 17.25 3.97 -5.69
C LEU A 586 17.24 3.94 -4.17
N GLN A 587 16.35 3.16 -3.59
CA GLN A 587 16.24 2.97 -2.15
C GLN A 587 16.64 1.54 -1.78
N GLY A 588 17.54 1.39 -0.81
CA GLY A 588 18.12 0.10 -0.48
C GLY A 588 18.29 -0.19 1.00
N TRP A 589 18.52 -1.48 1.29
CA TRP A 589 18.77 -2.04 2.62
C TRP A 589 19.96 -2.99 2.57
N LYS A 590 20.96 -2.75 3.42
CA LYS A 590 22.20 -3.57 3.50
C LYS A 590 22.85 -3.82 2.13
N GLY A 591 22.91 -2.78 1.30
CA GLY A 591 23.51 -2.82 -0.04
C GLY A 591 22.63 -3.40 -1.14
N ARG A 592 21.38 -3.79 -0.85
CA ARG A 592 20.42 -4.25 -1.86
C ARG A 592 19.42 -3.16 -2.21
N VAL A 593 19.21 -2.93 -3.51
CA VAL A 593 18.14 -2.06 -4.02
C VAL A 593 16.79 -2.75 -3.88
N ILE A 594 15.86 -2.13 -3.15
CA ILE A 594 14.52 -2.66 -2.88
C ILE A 594 13.45 -1.88 -3.64
N TYR A 595 13.58 -0.56 -3.77
CA TYR A 595 12.62 0.29 -4.49
C TYR A 595 13.35 1.27 -5.40
N ALA A 596 12.64 1.76 -6.41
CA ALA A 596 13.15 2.74 -7.33
C ALA A 596 12.08 3.78 -7.67
N PHE A 597 12.49 5.04 -7.71
CA PHE A 597 11.66 6.21 -8.02
C PHE A 597 12.23 6.97 -9.21
N SER A 598 11.37 7.48 -10.08
CA SER A 598 11.74 8.26 -11.25
C SER A 598 10.64 9.24 -11.67
N CYS A 599 11.03 10.25 -12.43
CA CYS A 599 10.12 11.19 -13.07
C CYS A 599 10.29 11.11 -14.59
N TRP A 600 9.21 11.36 -15.33
CA TRP A 600 9.16 11.22 -16.78
C TRP A 600 8.33 12.34 -17.41
N LYS A 601 8.52 12.54 -18.72
CA LYS A 601 7.70 13.42 -19.56
C LYS A 601 7.41 12.74 -20.90
N PRO A 602 6.30 13.09 -21.57
CA PRO A 602 6.09 12.75 -22.98
C PRO A 602 7.34 13.03 -23.82
N ALA A 603 7.76 12.06 -24.64
CA ALA A 603 8.93 12.17 -25.51
C ALA A 603 8.74 13.23 -26.59
#